data_AF-A0A946WR82-F1
#
_entry.id   AF-A0A946WR82-F1
#
_cell.length_a   1.000
_cell.length_b   1.000
_cell.length_c   1.000
_cell.angle_alpha   90.00
_cell.angle_beta   90.00
_cell.angle_gamma   90.00
#
_symmetry.space_group_name_H-M   'P 1'
#
loop_
_entity.id
_entity.type
_entity.pdbx_description
1 polymer ?
#
loop_
_entity_poly.entity_id
_entity_poly.type
_entity_poly.pdbx_seq_one_letter_code
_entity_poly.pdbx_strand_id
1 'polypeptide(L)'
;ESSAHGISNRKGHPEAPTCVTCHGEREVERISSKFDGQTVISLCASCHGDYDVSLKFQLNPNVISGYLGTYHGQNYSLGYQGKEFATCTSCHDNHLILPSDNPASTISRQHIIETCSRCHEDANENFVGMLQHYDPMFQEENLILSIIHHFMVWLLGITLSVFGIHSLLWFGRAIVDRIKHGPRKVDKESKKVRYIRFNLYDRWLHVIVIISFLTLALTGLPLKYSQSAAAHWMATNLIDLRTMAILHRIGAVLTLLYFTLHISQLIYQLKNKHITLKKMFWGRDSLTPQLHDAKDFIQHIGYFLGMAKKPQFGKWAYWEKFDYLAVFWGVAIIGVSGLTLWFPEFFTNILPGWAINAAHIIHSEEALLATGFIFTIHFFNEHLRPENFPFDEVIFTGSMSEHYLTEERGKWYEQLKEEGKIDKIKVPPMRLLLRIPIYIFGFGALLVGLALLALIVIGTFFS
;
A
#
# COMPACT_ATOMS: atom_id res chain seq x y z
N GLU A 1 -23.10 -20.73 -36.85
CA GLU A 1 -22.21 -20.41 -35.71
C GLU A 1 -22.86 -20.81 -34.39
N SER A 2 -22.23 -21.70 -33.63
CA SER A 2 -22.76 -22.23 -32.35
C SER A 2 -22.38 -21.39 -31.13
N SER A 3 -21.73 -20.25 -31.31
CA SER A 3 -21.43 -19.29 -30.23
C SER A 3 -22.70 -18.72 -29.59
N ALA A 4 -22.56 -18.22 -28.36
CA ALA A 4 -23.63 -17.52 -27.65
C ALA A 4 -24.14 -16.32 -28.45
N HIS A 5 -23.23 -15.53 -29.05
CA HIS A 5 -23.59 -14.41 -29.94
C HIS A 5 -24.40 -14.88 -31.15
N GLY A 6 -23.94 -15.91 -31.86
CA GLY A 6 -24.63 -16.46 -33.02
C GLY A 6 -26.00 -17.07 -32.67
N ILE A 7 -26.13 -17.69 -31.49
CA ILE A 7 -27.41 -18.21 -30.98
C ILE A 7 -28.37 -17.06 -30.66
N SER A 8 -27.91 -16.03 -29.95
CA SER A 8 -28.73 -14.85 -29.61
C SER A 8 -29.23 -14.13 -30.85
N ASN A 9 -28.38 -13.94 -31.86
CA ASN A 9 -28.79 -13.34 -33.12
C ASN A 9 -29.87 -14.17 -33.84
N ARG A 10 -29.74 -15.51 -33.85
CA ARG A 10 -30.78 -16.42 -34.41
C ARG A 10 -32.10 -16.39 -33.64
N LYS A 11 -32.08 -16.03 -32.36
CA LYS A 11 -33.28 -15.84 -31.54
C LYS A 11 -33.95 -14.47 -31.77
N GLY A 12 -33.45 -13.67 -32.71
CA GLY A 12 -34.03 -12.37 -33.06
C GLY A 12 -33.54 -11.23 -32.19
N HIS A 13 -32.35 -11.34 -31.60
CA HIS A 13 -31.69 -10.25 -30.88
C HIS A 13 -30.62 -9.60 -31.77
N PRO A 14 -30.97 -8.56 -32.57
CA PRO A 14 -30.04 -7.94 -33.52
C PRO A 14 -28.89 -7.19 -32.84
N GLU A 15 -28.98 -6.93 -31.53
CA GLU A 15 -27.92 -6.31 -30.74
C GLU A 15 -26.77 -7.28 -30.43
N ALA A 16 -26.98 -8.59 -30.62
CA ALA A 16 -25.92 -9.57 -30.49
C ALA A 16 -24.90 -9.38 -31.63
N PRO A 17 -23.59 -9.33 -31.33
CA PRO A 17 -22.58 -9.07 -32.34
C PRO A 17 -22.52 -10.20 -33.38
N THR A 18 -22.15 -9.86 -34.61
CA THR A 18 -22.03 -10.78 -35.74
C THR A 18 -20.58 -10.83 -36.23
N CYS A 19 -20.29 -11.69 -37.21
CA CYS A 19 -18.97 -11.72 -37.85
C CYS A 19 -18.56 -10.34 -38.37
N VAL A 20 -19.51 -9.54 -38.88
CA VAL A 20 -19.26 -8.19 -39.39
C VAL A 20 -18.88 -7.23 -38.27
N THR A 21 -19.45 -7.41 -37.07
CA THR A 21 -19.09 -6.61 -35.89
C THR A 21 -17.62 -6.78 -35.53
N CYS A 22 -17.09 -8.00 -35.63
CA CYS A 22 -15.70 -8.31 -35.29
C CYS A 22 -14.72 -8.12 -36.46
N HIS A 23 -15.14 -8.38 -37.70
CA HIS A 23 -14.27 -8.40 -38.88
C HIS A 23 -14.43 -7.19 -39.81
N GLY A 24 -15.47 -6.37 -39.64
CA GLY A 24 -15.80 -5.26 -40.54
C GLY A 24 -16.57 -5.70 -41.80
N GLU A 25 -17.11 -4.72 -42.53
CA GLU A 25 -18.03 -4.96 -43.66
C GLU A 25 -17.36 -5.22 -45.01
N ARG A 26 -16.16 -4.67 -45.26
CA ARG A 26 -15.64 -4.52 -46.63
C ARG A 26 -14.43 -5.37 -46.98
N GLU A 27 -13.64 -5.80 -46.01
CA GLU A 27 -12.55 -6.78 -46.22
C GLU A 27 -12.41 -7.61 -44.95
N VAL A 28 -12.72 -8.90 -45.04
CA VAL A 28 -12.29 -9.88 -44.03
C VAL A 28 -10.79 -10.06 -44.22
N GLU A 29 -10.01 -9.02 -43.94
CA GLU A 29 -8.55 -9.13 -43.85
C GLU A 29 -8.23 -10.26 -42.88
N ARG A 30 -7.13 -10.99 -43.08
CA ARG A 30 -6.63 -11.89 -42.04
C ARG A 30 -6.20 -11.02 -40.86
N ILE A 31 -7.06 -10.91 -39.85
CA ILE A 31 -7.00 -9.94 -38.74
C ILE A 31 -5.90 -10.29 -37.72
N SER A 32 -4.81 -10.94 -38.11
CA SER A 32 -3.68 -11.16 -37.21
C SER A 32 -3.02 -9.84 -36.78
N SER A 33 -3.29 -8.73 -37.49
CA SER A 33 -2.79 -7.39 -37.16
C SER A 33 -3.77 -6.48 -36.41
N LYS A 34 -5.10 -6.68 -36.46
CA LYS A 34 -6.08 -5.85 -35.71
C LYS A 34 -6.64 -6.50 -34.44
N PHE A 35 -6.39 -7.79 -34.20
CA PHE A 35 -6.66 -8.43 -32.91
C PHE A 35 -5.35 -8.55 -32.12
N ASP A 36 -4.70 -7.41 -31.85
CA ASP A 36 -3.83 -7.35 -30.69
C ASP A 36 -4.68 -7.40 -29.42
N GLY A 37 -4.08 -7.78 -28.28
CA GLY A 37 -4.88 -7.98 -27.08
C GLY A 37 -5.55 -6.72 -26.54
N GLN A 38 -5.10 -5.52 -26.93
CA GLN A 38 -5.74 -4.26 -26.57
C GLN A 38 -7.06 -4.06 -27.32
N THR A 39 -7.06 -4.35 -28.62
CA THR A 39 -8.26 -4.22 -29.47
C THR A 39 -9.33 -5.25 -29.11
N VAL A 40 -8.93 -6.43 -28.60
CA VAL A 40 -9.88 -7.43 -28.08
C VAL A 40 -10.70 -6.86 -26.92
N ILE A 41 -10.04 -6.28 -25.92
CA ILE A 41 -10.73 -5.84 -24.69
C ILE A 41 -11.66 -4.68 -25.00
N SER A 42 -11.21 -3.68 -25.77
CA SER A 42 -12.06 -2.54 -26.15
C SER A 42 -13.25 -2.98 -27.00
N LEU A 43 -13.08 -3.95 -27.90
CA LEU A 43 -14.17 -4.52 -28.69
C LEU A 43 -15.20 -5.20 -27.78
N CYS A 44 -14.78 -6.11 -26.90
CA CYS A 44 -15.70 -6.80 -25.99
C CYS A 44 -16.39 -5.82 -25.03
N ALA A 45 -15.65 -4.83 -24.51
CA ALA A 45 -16.16 -3.81 -23.60
C ALA A 45 -17.22 -2.90 -24.24
N SER A 46 -17.21 -2.72 -25.57
CA SER A 46 -18.21 -1.90 -26.27
C SER A 46 -19.66 -2.39 -26.09
N CYS A 47 -19.85 -3.68 -25.81
CA CYS A 47 -21.16 -4.24 -25.48
C CYS A 47 -21.23 -4.77 -24.05
N HIS A 48 -20.17 -5.42 -23.54
CA HIS A 48 -20.16 -5.98 -22.18
C HIS A 48 -19.89 -4.95 -21.08
N GLY A 49 -19.42 -3.76 -21.43
CA GLY A 49 -19.35 -2.60 -20.54
C GLY A 49 -20.57 -1.70 -20.62
N ASP A 50 -21.51 -1.99 -21.54
CA ASP A 50 -22.78 -1.29 -21.62
C ASP A 50 -23.77 -1.95 -20.65
N TYR A 51 -24.26 -1.15 -19.71
CA TYR A 51 -25.14 -1.60 -18.62
C TYR A 51 -26.48 -2.12 -19.16
N ASP A 52 -27.09 -1.38 -20.09
CA ASP A 52 -28.43 -1.69 -20.60
C ASP A 52 -28.39 -2.93 -21.51
N VAL A 53 -27.38 -3.04 -22.37
CA VAL A 53 -27.17 -4.22 -23.21
C VAL A 53 -26.92 -5.44 -22.34
N SER A 54 -26.02 -5.36 -21.35
CA SER A 54 -25.70 -6.49 -20.48
C SER A 54 -26.93 -6.99 -19.71
N LEU A 55 -27.72 -6.08 -19.12
CA LEU A 55 -28.95 -6.45 -18.42
C LEU A 55 -30.02 -7.03 -19.34
N LYS A 56 -30.15 -6.54 -20.58
CA LYS A 56 -31.10 -7.09 -21.57
C LYS A 56 -30.85 -8.58 -21.82
N PHE A 57 -29.59 -9.00 -21.77
CA PHE A 57 -29.19 -10.41 -21.92
C PHE A 57 -29.03 -11.14 -20.57
N GLN A 58 -29.44 -10.54 -19.45
CA GLN A 58 -29.29 -11.09 -18.10
C GLN A 58 -27.84 -11.43 -17.74
N LEU A 59 -26.90 -10.65 -18.27
CA LEU A 59 -25.49 -10.73 -17.96
C LEU A 59 -25.14 -9.77 -16.83
N ASN A 60 -24.08 -10.08 -16.10
CA ASN A 60 -23.52 -9.18 -15.12
C ASN A 60 -22.98 -7.92 -15.82
N PRO A 61 -23.48 -6.71 -15.52
CA PRO A 61 -23.07 -5.48 -16.20
C PRO A 61 -21.68 -4.98 -15.76
N ASN A 62 -21.11 -5.60 -14.73
CA ASN A 62 -19.83 -5.21 -14.13
C ASN A 62 -18.69 -6.18 -14.52
N VAL A 63 -18.85 -6.98 -15.58
CA VAL A 63 -17.79 -7.90 -16.03
C VAL A 63 -16.52 -7.17 -16.46
N ILE A 64 -16.66 -6.00 -17.08
CA ILE A 64 -15.52 -5.19 -17.50
C ILE A 64 -14.83 -4.56 -16.28
N SER A 65 -15.56 -3.95 -15.34
CA SER A 65 -14.94 -3.40 -14.14
C SER A 65 -14.26 -4.47 -13.30
N GLY A 66 -14.89 -5.64 -13.14
CA GLY A 66 -14.29 -6.80 -12.48
C GLY A 66 -13.01 -7.27 -13.16
N TYR A 67 -13.00 -7.38 -14.49
CA TYR A 67 -11.79 -7.71 -15.26
C TYR A 67 -10.68 -6.66 -15.07
N LEU A 68 -11.02 -5.37 -15.18
CA LEU A 68 -10.08 -4.25 -15.00
C LEU A 68 -9.48 -4.20 -13.58
N GLY A 69 -10.20 -4.74 -12.60
CA GLY A 69 -9.71 -4.93 -11.22
C GLY A 69 -8.71 -6.07 -11.04
N THR A 70 -8.54 -6.97 -12.02
CA THR A 70 -7.53 -8.03 -11.99
C THR A 70 -6.16 -7.53 -12.41
N TYR A 71 -5.10 -8.27 -12.07
CA TYR A 71 -3.75 -7.98 -12.58
C TYR A 71 -3.68 -7.94 -14.11
N HIS A 72 -4.44 -8.80 -14.79
CA HIS A 72 -4.52 -8.79 -16.26
C HIS A 72 -5.12 -7.48 -16.79
N GLY A 73 -6.25 -7.06 -16.22
CA GLY A 73 -6.92 -5.82 -16.62
C GLY A 73 -6.18 -4.55 -16.21
N GLN A 74 -5.43 -4.57 -15.10
CA GLN A 74 -4.55 -3.47 -14.70
C GLN A 74 -3.40 -3.28 -15.69
N ASN A 75 -2.79 -4.35 -16.18
CA ASN A 75 -1.76 -4.27 -17.22
C ASN A 75 -2.33 -3.75 -18.54
N TYR A 76 -3.52 -4.22 -18.93
CA TYR A 76 -4.23 -3.64 -20.08
C TYR A 76 -4.44 -2.12 -19.90
N SER A 77 -4.94 -1.73 -18.72
CA SER A 77 -5.22 -0.32 -18.41
C SER A 77 -3.96 0.50 -18.52
N LEU A 78 -2.80 0.03 -18.06
CA LEU A 78 -1.54 0.80 -18.18
C LEU A 78 -0.99 0.91 -19.62
N GLY A 79 -1.68 0.39 -20.64
CA GLY A 79 -1.31 0.51 -22.04
C GLY A 79 -0.31 -0.55 -22.53
N TYR A 80 -0.15 -1.65 -21.79
CA TYR A 80 0.69 -2.78 -22.21
C TYR A 80 0.05 -3.60 -23.32
N GLN A 81 0.84 -4.40 -24.02
CA GLN A 81 0.40 -5.13 -25.21
C GLN A 81 -0.05 -6.55 -24.88
N GLY A 82 -0.97 -7.09 -25.69
CA GLY A 82 -1.72 -8.32 -25.41
C GLY A 82 -0.96 -9.64 -25.21
N LYS A 83 0.38 -9.64 -25.30
CA LYS A 83 1.21 -10.80 -24.96
C LYS A 83 1.62 -10.82 -23.48
N GLU A 84 1.40 -9.71 -22.76
CA GLU A 84 1.84 -9.52 -21.37
C GLU A 84 0.72 -9.74 -20.34
N PHE A 85 -0.52 -9.97 -20.79
CA PHE A 85 -1.68 -10.27 -19.95
C PHE A 85 -2.72 -11.09 -20.71
N ALA A 86 -3.57 -11.81 -19.97
CA ALA A 86 -4.71 -12.51 -20.54
C ALA A 86 -5.82 -11.54 -20.92
N THR A 87 -6.37 -11.71 -22.13
CA THR A 87 -7.52 -10.94 -22.65
C THR A 87 -8.82 -11.72 -22.50
N CYS A 88 -9.95 -11.11 -22.88
CA CYS A 88 -11.25 -11.79 -22.97
C CYS A 88 -11.13 -13.08 -23.80
N THR A 89 -10.42 -13.04 -24.94
CA THR A 89 -10.25 -14.20 -25.84
C THR A 89 -9.14 -15.18 -25.43
N SER A 90 -8.39 -14.85 -24.38
CA SER A 90 -7.43 -15.79 -23.78
C SER A 90 -8.16 -16.83 -22.93
N CYS A 91 -9.22 -16.38 -22.24
CA CYS A 91 -10.08 -17.21 -21.40
C CYS A 91 -11.28 -17.75 -22.18
N HIS A 92 -12.01 -16.87 -22.86
CA HIS A 92 -13.13 -17.22 -23.74
C HIS A 92 -12.60 -17.53 -25.15
N ASP A 93 -13.21 -18.44 -25.90
CA ASP A 93 -12.86 -18.65 -27.31
C ASP A 93 -13.17 -17.37 -28.15
N ASN A 94 -12.68 -17.27 -29.38
CA ASN A 94 -12.96 -16.13 -30.27
C ASN A 94 -14.14 -16.36 -31.24
N HIS A 95 -14.41 -17.61 -31.63
CA HIS A 95 -15.51 -17.98 -32.54
C HIS A 95 -16.52 -18.95 -31.90
N LEU A 96 -16.14 -19.59 -30.80
CA LEU A 96 -16.98 -20.49 -30.02
C LEU A 96 -17.14 -19.97 -28.58
N ILE A 97 -17.52 -18.70 -28.43
CA ILE A 97 -17.81 -18.09 -27.12
C ILE A 97 -19.03 -18.79 -26.53
N LEU A 98 -18.83 -19.60 -25.49
CA LEU A 98 -19.87 -20.39 -24.84
C LEU A 98 -19.96 -20.03 -23.35
N PRO A 99 -21.15 -20.12 -22.74
CA PRO A 99 -21.32 -19.90 -21.30
C PRO A 99 -20.56 -20.96 -20.48
N SER A 100 -20.23 -20.63 -19.22
CA SER A 100 -19.41 -21.47 -18.34
C SER A 100 -20.06 -22.81 -17.95
N ASP A 101 -21.39 -22.91 -18.05
CA ASP A 101 -22.15 -24.13 -17.80
C ASP A 101 -22.15 -25.10 -19.00
N ASN A 102 -21.69 -24.65 -20.17
CA ASN A 102 -21.56 -25.51 -21.34
C ASN A 102 -20.25 -26.32 -21.27
N PRO A 103 -20.29 -27.67 -21.31
CA PRO A 103 -19.08 -28.50 -21.23
C PRO A 103 -18.06 -28.26 -22.34
N ALA A 104 -18.47 -27.73 -23.50
CA ALA A 104 -17.56 -27.40 -24.59
C ALA A 104 -16.88 -26.03 -24.42
N SER A 105 -17.26 -25.24 -23.40
CA SER A 105 -16.64 -23.95 -23.13
C SER A 105 -15.22 -24.12 -22.59
N THR A 106 -14.31 -23.24 -23.01
CA THR A 106 -12.93 -23.14 -22.50
C THR A 106 -12.89 -22.75 -21.02
N ILE A 107 -13.95 -22.08 -20.53
CA ILE A 107 -14.10 -21.69 -19.12
C ILE A 107 -15.05 -22.62 -18.35
N SER A 108 -15.40 -23.77 -18.93
CA SER A 108 -16.17 -24.78 -18.20
C SER A 108 -15.35 -25.40 -17.08
N ARG A 109 -16.03 -26.03 -16.12
CA ARG A 109 -15.35 -26.74 -15.02
C ARG A 109 -14.37 -27.81 -15.52
N GLN A 110 -14.62 -28.43 -16.69
CA GLN A 110 -13.71 -29.42 -17.26
C GLN A 110 -12.45 -28.82 -17.91
N HIS A 111 -12.55 -27.63 -18.50
CA HIS A 111 -11.46 -27.04 -19.30
C HIS A 111 -10.75 -25.86 -18.64
N ILE A 112 -11.29 -25.29 -17.56
CA ILE A 112 -10.73 -24.06 -16.96
C ILE A 112 -9.28 -24.22 -16.48
N ILE A 113 -8.91 -25.41 -15.97
CA ILE A 113 -7.52 -25.71 -15.59
C ILE A 113 -6.62 -25.64 -16.82
N GLU A 114 -6.97 -26.34 -17.90
CA GLU A 114 -6.21 -26.31 -19.15
C GLU A 114 -6.10 -24.88 -19.73
N THR A 115 -7.17 -24.10 -19.65
CA THR A 115 -7.18 -22.69 -20.08
C THR A 115 -6.20 -21.84 -19.28
N CYS A 116 -6.20 -21.96 -17.95
CA CYS A 116 -5.23 -21.26 -17.09
C CYS A 116 -3.80 -21.79 -17.29
N SER A 117 -3.62 -23.10 -17.51
CA SER A 117 -2.33 -23.75 -17.70
C SER A 117 -1.58 -23.34 -18.96
N ARG A 118 -2.22 -22.60 -19.87
CA ARG A 118 -1.53 -21.96 -21.01
C ARG A 118 -0.48 -20.94 -20.55
N CYS A 119 -0.65 -20.36 -19.36
CA CYS A 119 0.28 -19.38 -18.78
C CYS A 119 0.68 -19.70 -17.33
N HIS A 120 -0.12 -20.49 -16.61
CA HIS A 120 0.11 -20.90 -15.22
C HIS A 120 0.38 -22.40 -15.14
N GLU A 121 1.65 -22.79 -15.33
CA GLU A 121 2.08 -24.19 -15.50
C GLU A 121 1.60 -25.14 -14.38
N ASP A 122 1.48 -24.65 -13.16
CA ASP A 122 1.07 -25.36 -11.94
C ASP A 122 -0.38 -25.02 -11.51
N ALA A 123 -1.22 -24.53 -12.43
CA ALA A 123 -2.63 -24.28 -12.17
C ALA A 123 -3.35 -25.56 -11.69
N ASN A 124 -4.06 -25.44 -10.57
CA ASN A 124 -4.76 -26.53 -9.91
C ASN A 124 -6.25 -26.19 -9.67
N GLU A 125 -7.03 -27.14 -9.14
CA GLU A 125 -8.47 -26.97 -8.90
C GLU A 125 -8.80 -25.77 -8.00
N ASN A 126 -7.97 -25.49 -7.00
CA ASN A 126 -8.18 -24.34 -6.14
C ASN A 126 -7.79 -23.04 -6.86
N PHE A 127 -6.70 -23.02 -7.62
CA PHE A 127 -6.24 -21.86 -8.38
C PHE A 127 -7.33 -21.30 -9.30
N VAL A 128 -7.99 -22.17 -10.06
CA VAL A 128 -9.08 -21.79 -10.96
C VAL A 128 -10.37 -21.36 -10.24
N GLY A 129 -10.43 -21.52 -8.92
CA GLY A 129 -11.51 -20.99 -8.08
C GLY A 129 -11.40 -19.49 -7.80
N MET A 130 -10.38 -18.81 -8.31
CA MET A 130 -10.26 -17.35 -8.26
C MET A 130 -11.35 -16.70 -9.12
N LEU A 131 -12.02 -15.67 -8.58
CA LEU A 131 -13.06 -14.93 -9.27
C LEU A 131 -12.45 -13.87 -10.20
N GLN A 132 -12.54 -14.09 -11.52
CA GLN A 132 -11.88 -13.25 -12.54
C GLN A 132 -12.66 -11.98 -12.92
N HIS A 133 -13.95 -11.94 -12.62
CA HIS A 133 -14.83 -10.79 -12.88
C HIS A 133 -15.42 -10.22 -11.58
N TYR A 134 -14.71 -10.37 -10.45
CA TYR A 134 -15.19 -9.91 -9.15
C TYR A 134 -15.00 -8.41 -8.98
N ASP A 135 -16.11 -7.72 -8.68
CA ASP A 135 -16.12 -6.30 -8.34
C ASP A 135 -16.60 -6.10 -6.88
N PRO A 136 -15.71 -5.69 -5.96
CA PRO A 136 -16.06 -5.50 -4.55
C PRO A 136 -17.16 -4.45 -4.31
N MET A 137 -17.37 -3.50 -5.24
CA MET A 137 -18.35 -2.41 -5.07
C MET A 137 -19.78 -2.82 -5.45
N PHE A 138 -19.94 -3.82 -6.32
CA PHE A 138 -21.22 -4.12 -6.96
C PHE A 138 -21.64 -5.59 -6.89
N GLN A 139 -20.80 -6.50 -6.36
CA GLN A 139 -21.13 -7.92 -6.28
C GLN A 139 -21.25 -8.44 -4.84
N GLU A 140 -22.46 -8.89 -4.49
CA GLU A 140 -22.74 -9.64 -3.26
C GLU A 140 -22.41 -11.15 -3.40
N GLU A 141 -21.83 -11.59 -4.52
CA GLU A 141 -21.60 -13.01 -4.83
C GLU A 141 -20.70 -13.71 -3.79
N ASN A 142 -19.86 -12.96 -3.07
CA ASN A 142 -19.02 -13.49 -2.00
C ASN A 142 -19.03 -12.60 -0.75
N LEU A 143 -19.86 -12.98 0.23
CA LEU A 143 -20.00 -12.28 1.50
C LEU A 143 -18.66 -12.09 2.24
N ILE A 144 -17.75 -13.07 2.18
CA ILE A 144 -16.46 -13.01 2.88
C ILE A 144 -15.58 -11.92 2.25
N LEU A 145 -15.46 -11.90 0.93
CA LEU A 145 -14.68 -10.89 0.21
C LEU A 145 -15.26 -9.49 0.41
N SER A 146 -16.59 -9.36 0.41
CA SER A 146 -17.26 -8.09 0.71
C SER A 146 -16.95 -7.62 2.13
N ILE A 147 -17.04 -8.49 3.14
CA ILE A 147 -16.68 -8.16 4.54
C ILE A 147 -15.22 -7.70 4.62
N ILE A 148 -14.29 -8.43 3.98
CA ILE A 148 -12.86 -8.06 3.97
C ILE A 148 -12.67 -6.68 3.35
N HIS A 149 -13.26 -6.42 2.17
CA HIS A 149 -13.15 -5.13 1.50
C HIS A 149 -13.66 -3.99 2.37
N HIS A 150 -14.89 -4.11 2.88
CA HIS A 150 -15.48 -3.09 3.74
C HIS A 150 -14.65 -2.88 5.00
N PHE A 151 -14.20 -3.94 5.66
CA PHE A 151 -13.34 -3.83 6.84
C PHE A 151 -12.07 -3.03 6.53
N MET A 152 -11.38 -3.33 5.43
CA MET A 152 -10.16 -2.61 5.04
C MET A 152 -10.43 -1.13 4.72
N VAL A 153 -11.52 -0.83 4.01
CA VAL A 153 -11.92 0.55 3.70
C VAL A 153 -12.29 1.33 4.96
N TRP A 154 -13.02 0.71 5.89
CA TRP A 154 -13.34 1.32 7.19
C TRP A 154 -12.07 1.55 8.03
N LEU A 155 -11.15 0.58 8.05
CA LEU A 155 -9.87 0.71 8.74
C LEU A 155 -9.05 1.88 8.17
N LEU A 156 -8.98 1.99 6.83
CA LEU A 156 -8.35 3.10 6.12
C LEU A 156 -8.98 4.45 6.52
N GLY A 157 -10.30 4.56 6.35
CA GLY A 157 -11.04 5.79 6.59
C GLY A 157 -10.95 6.27 8.04
N ILE A 158 -11.14 5.37 9.01
CA ILE A 158 -11.05 5.71 10.44
C ILE A 158 -9.62 6.13 10.81
N THR A 159 -8.60 5.37 10.39
CA THR A 159 -7.21 5.66 10.76
C THR A 159 -6.77 7.00 10.19
N LEU A 160 -6.99 7.24 8.89
CA LEU A 160 -6.62 8.52 8.27
C LEU A 160 -7.45 9.69 8.82
N SER A 161 -8.72 9.49 9.16
CA SER A 161 -9.54 10.57 9.73
C SER A 161 -9.10 10.96 11.14
N VAL A 162 -8.92 9.98 12.03
CA VAL A 162 -8.51 10.24 13.43
C VAL A 162 -7.14 10.91 13.47
N PHE A 163 -6.15 10.35 12.77
CA PHE A 163 -4.81 10.90 12.76
C PHE A 163 -4.66 12.14 11.88
N GLY A 164 -5.46 12.27 10.82
CA GLY A 164 -5.54 13.48 10.01
C GLY A 164 -6.09 14.67 10.80
N ILE A 165 -7.22 14.49 11.49
CA ILE A 165 -7.79 15.52 12.39
C ILE A 165 -6.79 15.87 13.48
N HIS A 166 -6.17 14.86 14.10
CA HIS A 166 -5.13 15.06 15.09
C HIS A 166 -3.97 15.92 14.56
N SER A 167 -3.42 15.61 13.38
CA SER A 167 -2.33 16.36 12.77
C SER A 167 -2.73 17.79 12.38
N LEU A 168 -3.96 17.99 11.88
CA LEU A 168 -4.50 19.32 11.58
C LEU A 168 -4.66 20.18 12.84
N LEU A 169 -5.20 19.60 13.91
CA LEU A 169 -5.33 20.28 15.21
C LEU A 169 -3.95 20.65 15.78
N TRP A 170 -2.98 19.75 15.71
CA TRP A 170 -1.61 20.02 16.11
C TRP A 170 -1.02 21.17 15.28
N PHE A 171 -1.13 21.11 13.95
CA PHE A 171 -0.63 22.16 13.07
C PHE A 171 -1.24 23.53 13.40
N GLY A 172 -2.56 23.60 13.56
CA GLY A 172 -3.26 24.81 13.96
C GLY A 172 -2.76 25.35 15.30
N ARG A 173 -2.58 24.48 16.31
CA ARG A 173 -2.04 24.86 17.61
C ARG A 173 -0.61 25.40 17.50
N ALA A 174 0.24 24.75 16.73
CA ALA A 174 1.62 25.16 16.53
C ALA A 174 1.72 26.54 15.84
N ILE A 175 0.83 26.84 14.89
CA ILE A 175 0.72 28.18 14.29
C ILE A 175 0.31 29.21 15.34
N VAL A 176 -0.73 28.94 16.12
CA VAL A 176 -1.20 29.85 17.19
C VAL A 176 -0.09 30.13 18.20
N ASP A 177 0.62 29.10 18.65
CA ASP A 177 1.72 29.26 19.59
C ASP A 177 2.88 30.06 18.99
N ARG A 178 3.16 29.90 17.69
CA ARG A 178 4.18 30.68 16.97
C ARG A 178 3.78 32.15 16.79
N ILE A 179 2.50 32.43 16.50
CA ILE A 179 2.01 33.81 16.39
C ILE A 179 2.05 34.52 17.74
N LYS A 180 1.65 33.82 18.82
CA LYS A 180 1.58 34.41 20.18
C LYS A 180 2.95 34.62 20.82
N HIS A 181 3.87 33.67 20.66
CA HIS A 181 5.15 33.68 21.39
C HIS A 181 6.36 34.00 20.48
N GLY A 182 6.14 34.18 19.18
CA GLY A 182 7.20 34.38 18.19
C GLY A 182 7.94 33.09 17.82
N PRO A 183 8.99 33.18 16.99
CA PRO A 183 9.81 32.03 16.64
C PRO A 183 10.49 31.46 17.89
N ARG A 184 10.53 30.12 17.99
CA ARG A 184 11.18 29.44 19.12
C ARG A 184 12.62 29.89 19.27
N LYS A 185 12.96 30.39 20.46
CA LYS A 185 14.33 30.72 20.85
C LYS A 185 15.05 29.42 21.21
N VAL A 186 15.74 28.82 20.24
CA VAL A 186 16.62 27.67 20.51
C VAL A 186 17.87 28.19 21.22
N ASP A 187 18.10 27.74 22.46
CA ASP A 187 19.29 28.10 23.22
C ASP A 187 20.55 27.67 22.46
N LYS A 188 21.52 28.58 22.33
CA LYS A 188 22.81 28.30 21.67
C LYS A 188 23.60 27.23 22.42
N GLU A 189 23.45 27.10 23.74
CA GLU A 189 24.07 26.04 24.54
C GLU A 189 23.48 24.66 24.23
N SER A 190 22.17 24.58 23.98
CA SER A 190 21.49 23.33 23.59
C SER A 190 22.00 22.72 22.28
N LYS A 191 22.71 23.49 21.45
CA LYS A 191 23.35 23.01 20.22
C LYS A 191 24.68 22.29 20.45
N LYS A 192 25.30 22.47 21.62
CA LYS A 192 26.63 21.93 21.93
C LYS A 192 26.58 20.53 22.55
N VAL A 193 25.45 20.16 23.16
CA VAL A 193 25.25 18.88 23.84
C VAL A 193 24.14 18.09 23.18
N ARG A 194 24.43 16.84 22.81
CA ARG A 194 23.43 15.90 22.27
C ARG A 194 23.40 14.62 23.09
N TYR A 195 22.29 13.90 23.01
CA TYR A 195 22.07 12.63 23.68
C TYR A 195 21.68 11.55 22.67
N ILE A 196 22.26 10.35 22.81
CA ILE A 196 21.98 9.20 21.93
C ILE A 196 20.52 8.77 22.11
N ARG A 197 19.79 8.72 20.98
CA ARG A 197 18.42 8.18 20.91
C ARG A 197 18.38 6.83 20.23
N PHE A 198 19.03 6.69 19.08
CA PHE A 198 19.01 5.49 18.25
C PHE A 198 20.42 4.93 18.08
N ASN A 199 20.54 3.61 18.20
CA ASN A 199 21.80 2.93 17.94
C ASN A 199 22.04 2.79 16.42
N LEU A 200 23.25 2.43 16.00
CA LEU A 200 23.58 2.32 14.58
C LEU A 200 22.74 1.28 13.83
N TYR A 201 22.38 0.18 14.49
CA TYR A 201 21.61 -0.91 13.90
C TYR A 201 20.17 -0.46 13.56
N ASP A 202 19.49 0.19 14.49
CA ASP A 202 18.11 0.69 14.28
C ASP A 202 18.07 1.71 13.14
N ARG A 203 19.10 2.56 13.05
CA ARG A 203 19.24 3.56 11.98
C ARG A 203 19.46 2.90 10.62
N TRP A 204 20.28 1.86 10.58
CA TRP A 204 20.56 1.13 9.34
C TRP A 204 19.34 0.35 8.85
N LEU A 205 18.60 -0.29 9.77
CA LEU A 205 17.30 -0.90 9.44
C LEU A 205 16.32 0.13 8.90
N HIS A 206 16.23 1.31 9.52
CA HIS A 206 15.34 2.37 9.06
C HIS A 206 15.66 2.82 7.63
N VAL A 207 16.94 2.91 7.26
CA VAL A 207 17.34 3.24 5.87
C VAL A 207 16.87 2.15 4.89
N ILE A 208 16.97 0.87 5.24
CA ILE A 208 16.42 -0.22 4.40
C ILE A 208 14.90 -0.09 4.30
N VAL A 209 14.21 0.21 5.41
CA VAL A 209 12.76 0.44 5.43
C VAL A 209 12.40 1.56 4.46
N ILE A 210 13.08 2.72 4.51
CA ILE A 210 12.83 3.84 3.58
C ILE A 210 12.99 3.40 2.13
N ILE A 211 14.13 2.77 1.80
CA ILE A 211 14.44 2.38 0.42
C ILE A 211 13.40 1.38 -0.09
N SER A 212 13.16 0.30 0.66
CA SER A 212 12.19 -0.73 0.29
C SER A 212 10.77 -0.18 0.17
N PHE A 213 10.32 0.61 1.14
CA PHE A 213 8.97 1.19 1.15
C PHE A 213 8.74 2.14 -0.01
N LEU A 214 9.69 3.05 -0.28
CA LEU A 214 9.57 3.96 -1.42
C LEU A 214 9.60 3.19 -2.74
N THR A 215 10.46 2.18 -2.90
CA THR A 215 10.45 1.33 -4.11
C THR A 215 9.13 0.60 -4.30
N LEU A 216 8.56 0.01 -3.24
CA LEU A 216 7.28 -0.68 -3.28
C LEU A 216 6.13 0.27 -3.63
N ALA A 217 6.12 1.47 -3.02
CA ALA A 217 5.11 2.49 -3.32
C ALA A 217 5.23 3.01 -4.77
N LEU A 218 6.44 3.28 -5.25
CA LEU A 218 6.69 3.77 -6.61
C LEU A 218 6.19 2.79 -7.68
N THR A 219 6.28 1.49 -7.40
CA THR A 219 5.95 0.42 -8.34
C THR A 219 4.53 -0.11 -8.18
N GLY A 220 3.97 -0.08 -6.96
CA GLY A 220 2.62 -0.58 -6.67
C GLY A 220 1.51 0.44 -6.90
N LEU A 221 1.74 1.72 -6.62
CA LEU A 221 0.70 2.76 -6.78
C LEU A 221 0.25 2.95 -8.24
N PRO A 222 1.13 2.96 -9.26
CA PRO A 222 0.69 3.00 -10.65
C PRO A 222 -0.22 1.82 -11.02
N LEU A 223 0.04 0.63 -10.47
CA LEU A 223 -0.78 -0.55 -10.71
C LEU A 223 -2.15 -0.45 -10.03
N LYS A 224 -2.22 0.06 -8.79
CA LYS A 224 -3.48 0.31 -8.09
C LYS A 224 -4.35 1.32 -8.85
N TYR A 225 -3.74 2.40 -9.36
CA TYR A 225 -4.42 3.46 -10.10
C TYR A 225 -4.24 3.30 -11.62
N SER A 226 -4.24 2.07 -12.12
CA SER A 226 -3.92 1.73 -13.52
C SER A 226 -4.78 2.47 -14.55
N GLN A 227 -6.00 2.85 -14.18
CA GLN A 227 -6.94 3.58 -15.04
C GLN A 227 -6.67 5.09 -15.08
N SER A 228 -5.87 5.63 -14.15
CA SER A 228 -5.57 7.07 -14.09
C SER A 228 -4.55 7.49 -15.15
N ALA A 229 -4.71 8.70 -15.70
CA ALA A 229 -3.76 9.26 -16.66
C ALA A 229 -2.35 9.42 -16.07
N ALA A 230 -2.25 9.69 -14.76
CA ALA A 230 -0.96 9.80 -14.08
C ALA A 230 -0.21 8.46 -14.04
N ALA A 231 -0.90 7.36 -13.75
CA ALA A 231 -0.29 6.03 -13.75
C ALA A 231 0.16 5.61 -15.15
N HIS A 232 -0.66 5.85 -16.18
CA HIS A 232 -0.28 5.62 -17.58
C HIS A 232 0.96 6.43 -17.97
N TRP A 233 1.01 7.70 -17.60
CA TRP A 233 2.16 8.56 -17.89
C TRP A 233 3.43 8.00 -17.24
N MET A 234 3.35 7.54 -15.99
CA MET A 234 4.49 6.91 -15.30
C MET A 234 4.93 5.61 -15.98
N ALA A 235 3.98 4.74 -16.33
CA ALA A 235 4.23 3.45 -16.97
C ALA A 235 4.88 3.58 -18.36
N THR A 236 4.65 4.70 -19.05
CA THR A 236 5.16 4.97 -20.40
C THR A 236 6.44 5.81 -20.42
N ASN A 237 6.62 6.74 -19.47
CA ASN A 237 7.72 7.71 -19.48
C ASN A 237 8.76 7.51 -18.37
N LEU A 238 8.39 6.88 -17.26
CA LEU A 238 9.26 6.80 -16.08
C LEU A 238 9.81 5.39 -15.85
N ILE A 239 8.95 4.39 -15.71
CA ILE A 239 9.34 3.00 -15.44
C ILE A 239 8.36 2.07 -16.15
N ASP A 240 8.85 1.18 -17.02
CA ASP A 240 8.02 0.16 -17.68
C ASP A 240 7.58 -0.96 -16.73
N LEU A 241 6.57 -1.76 -17.09
CA LEU A 241 5.97 -2.79 -16.24
C LEU A 241 6.96 -3.84 -15.79
N ARG A 242 7.83 -4.31 -16.70
CA ARG A 242 8.78 -5.35 -16.38
C ARG A 242 9.76 -4.82 -15.33
N THR A 243 10.25 -3.60 -15.51
CA THR A 243 11.10 -2.94 -14.53
C THR A 243 10.36 -2.68 -13.22
N MET A 244 9.10 -2.22 -13.25
CA MET A 244 8.28 -2.04 -12.06
C MET A 244 8.10 -3.36 -11.28
N ALA A 245 7.76 -4.45 -11.97
CA ALA A 245 7.57 -5.76 -11.35
C ALA A 245 8.88 -6.30 -10.72
N ILE A 246 10.02 -6.13 -11.40
CA ILE A 246 11.33 -6.53 -10.85
C ILE A 246 11.68 -5.70 -9.62
N LEU A 247 11.55 -4.37 -9.70
CA LEU A 247 11.83 -3.47 -8.58
C LEU A 247 10.90 -3.72 -7.39
N HIS A 248 9.62 -4.01 -7.65
CA HIS A 248 8.65 -4.37 -6.61
C HIS A 248 9.08 -5.63 -5.87
N ARG A 249 9.50 -6.67 -6.60
CA ARG A 249 10.01 -7.92 -6.02
C ARG A 249 11.30 -7.71 -5.23
N ILE A 250 12.21 -6.86 -5.71
CA ILE A 250 13.43 -6.47 -4.96
C ILE A 250 13.04 -5.76 -3.66
N GLY A 251 12.12 -4.80 -3.73
CA GLY A 251 11.59 -4.09 -2.55
C GLY A 251 10.92 -5.03 -1.54
N ALA A 252 10.19 -6.05 -2.03
CA ALA A 252 9.57 -7.08 -1.22
C ALA A 252 10.63 -7.97 -0.52
N VAL A 253 11.69 -8.37 -1.21
CA VAL A 253 12.80 -9.13 -0.60
C VAL A 253 13.51 -8.29 0.46
N LEU A 254 13.78 -7.01 0.20
CA LEU A 254 14.34 -6.09 1.20
C LEU A 254 13.41 -5.95 2.42
N THR A 255 12.09 -5.99 2.18
CA THR A 255 11.08 -5.95 3.25
C THR A 255 11.13 -7.19 4.13
N LEU A 256 11.13 -8.37 3.53
CA LEU A 256 11.30 -9.63 4.24
C LEU A 256 12.63 -9.67 5.00
N LEU A 257 13.70 -9.12 4.42
CA LEU A 257 15.02 -9.03 5.04
C LEU A 257 14.98 -8.17 6.32
N TYR A 258 14.56 -6.91 6.25
CA TYR A 258 14.58 -6.06 7.45
C TYR A 258 13.61 -6.57 8.51
N PHE A 259 12.46 -7.14 8.11
CA PHE A 259 11.48 -7.69 9.05
C PHE A 259 12.07 -8.89 9.78
N THR A 260 12.74 -9.80 9.07
CA THR A 260 13.43 -10.96 9.66
C THR A 260 14.57 -10.52 10.57
N LEU A 261 15.36 -9.52 10.17
CA LEU A 261 16.42 -8.95 11.00
C LEU A 261 15.86 -8.37 12.30
N HIS A 262 14.77 -7.62 12.22
CA HIS A 262 14.08 -7.04 13.37
C HIS A 262 13.52 -8.11 14.32
N ILE A 263 12.83 -9.13 13.80
CA ILE A 263 12.37 -10.27 14.62
C ILE A 263 13.54 -10.98 15.29
N SER A 264 14.64 -11.19 14.56
CA SER A 264 15.86 -11.80 15.10
C SER A 264 16.47 -10.95 16.23
N GLN A 265 16.46 -9.62 16.08
CA GLN A 265 16.88 -8.69 17.12
C GLN A 265 16.01 -8.80 18.37
N LEU A 266 14.69 -8.88 18.23
CA LEU A 266 13.77 -9.06 19.36
C LEU A 266 14.01 -10.39 20.08
N ILE A 267 14.17 -11.49 19.33
CA ILE A 267 14.49 -12.82 19.89
C ILE A 267 15.83 -12.80 20.62
N TYR A 268 16.85 -12.15 20.05
CA TYR A 268 18.16 -11.99 20.68
C TYR A 268 18.06 -11.22 22.01
N GLN A 269 17.27 -10.15 22.07
CA GLN A 269 17.06 -9.37 23.29
C GLN A 269 16.37 -10.20 24.39
N LEU A 270 15.40 -11.05 24.02
CA LEU A 270 14.72 -11.95 24.96
C LEU A 270 15.67 -13.01 25.53
N LYS A 271 16.48 -13.64 24.68
CA LYS A 271 17.37 -14.74 25.09
C LYS A 271 18.65 -14.27 25.79
N ASN A 272 19.33 -13.27 25.25
CA ASN A 272 20.71 -12.94 25.63
C ASN A 272 20.83 -11.68 26.50
N LYS A 273 19.83 -10.79 26.51
CA LYS A 273 19.83 -9.60 27.38
C LYS A 273 18.95 -9.76 28.62
N HIS A 274 18.43 -10.97 28.87
CA HIS A 274 17.52 -11.29 29.98
C HIS A 274 16.33 -10.32 30.10
N ILE A 275 15.86 -9.77 28.99
CA ILE A 275 14.64 -8.95 28.98
C ILE A 275 13.46 -9.92 28.98
N THR A 276 12.64 -9.87 30.03
CA THR A 276 11.41 -10.68 30.08
C THR A 276 10.39 -10.19 29.07
N LEU A 277 9.54 -11.10 28.54
CA LEU A 277 8.41 -10.74 27.68
C LEU A 277 7.53 -9.65 28.32
N LYS A 278 7.30 -9.76 29.63
CA LYS A 278 6.56 -8.75 30.40
C LYS A 278 7.20 -7.36 30.28
N LYS A 279 8.53 -7.26 30.34
CA LYS A 279 9.24 -5.98 30.20
C LYS A 279 9.25 -5.47 28.76
N MET A 280 9.27 -6.36 27.76
CA MET A 280 9.22 -5.96 26.35
C MET A 280 7.87 -5.32 25.98
N PHE A 281 6.76 -5.91 26.42
CA PHE A 281 5.40 -5.48 26.09
C PHE A 281 4.75 -4.52 27.11
N TRP A 282 5.25 -4.45 28.35
CA TRP A 282 4.67 -3.58 29.39
C TRP A 282 5.72 -2.82 30.20
N GLY A 283 6.97 -2.80 29.74
CA GLY A 283 8.02 -2.00 30.36
C GLY A 283 7.86 -0.50 30.08
N ARG A 284 8.56 0.33 30.86
CA ARG A 284 8.58 1.79 30.68
C ARG A 284 9.08 2.24 29.30
N ASP A 285 10.03 1.50 28.73
CA ASP A 285 10.60 1.75 27.41
C ASP A 285 9.95 0.92 26.29
N SER A 286 8.77 0.34 26.55
CA SER A 286 8.07 -0.50 25.59
C SER A 286 7.55 0.29 24.39
N LEU A 287 7.61 -0.34 23.22
CA LEU A 287 7.05 0.18 21.96
C LEU A 287 5.58 -0.18 21.77
N THR A 288 4.98 -0.97 22.66
CA THR A 288 3.57 -1.35 22.54
C THR A 288 2.67 -0.34 23.27
N PRO A 289 1.53 0.05 22.67
CA PRO A 289 0.57 0.95 23.30
C PRO A 289 0.09 0.45 24.66
N GLN A 290 -0.04 1.38 25.61
CA GLN A 290 -0.44 1.19 26.99
C GLN A 290 -1.67 2.03 27.31
N LEU A 291 -2.36 1.72 28.41
CA LEU A 291 -3.51 2.50 28.86
C LEU A 291 -3.16 3.98 29.16
N HIS A 292 -1.92 4.28 29.56
CA HIS A 292 -1.50 5.67 29.74
C HIS A 292 -1.39 6.44 28.41
N ASP A 293 -1.16 5.75 27.28
CA ASP A 293 -1.01 6.39 25.98
C ASP A 293 -2.33 6.99 25.52
N ALA A 294 -3.46 6.35 25.87
CA ALA A 294 -4.79 6.91 25.65
C ALA A 294 -5.03 8.19 26.47
N LYS A 295 -4.53 8.24 27.71
CA LYS A 295 -4.59 9.45 28.55
C LYS A 295 -3.74 10.57 27.97
N ASP A 296 -2.51 10.24 27.55
CA ASP A 296 -1.59 11.18 26.92
C ASP A 296 -2.19 11.69 25.59
N PHE A 297 -2.85 10.84 24.79
CA PHE A 297 -3.59 11.23 23.58
C PHE A 297 -4.71 12.23 23.89
N ILE A 298 -5.62 11.91 24.81
CA ILE A 298 -6.73 12.80 25.18
C ILE A 298 -6.20 14.14 25.72
N GLN A 299 -5.17 14.11 26.56
CA GLN A 299 -4.52 15.32 27.04
C GLN A 299 -3.91 16.13 25.89
N HIS A 300 -3.31 15.46 24.90
CA HIS A 300 -2.72 16.14 23.74
C HIS A 300 -3.78 16.82 22.88
N ILE A 301 -4.92 16.16 22.64
CA ILE A 301 -6.09 16.77 22.01
C ILE A 301 -6.56 17.99 22.81
N GLY A 302 -6.67 17.86 24.13
CA GLY A 302 -6.98 18.99 25.02
C GLY A 302 -5.98 20.14 24.91
N TYR A 303 -4.69 19.85 24.75
CA TYR A 303 -3.66 20.86 24.51
C TYR A 303 -3.84 21.55 23.15
N PHE A 304 -4.15 20.81 22.08
CA PHE A 304 -4.42 21.40 20.77
C PHE A 304 -5.58 22.40 20.83
N LEU A 305 -6.63 22.05 21.58
CA LEU A 305 -7.79 22.91 21.82
C LEU A 305 -7.53 24.02 22.87
N GLY A 306 -6.35 24.08 23.47
CA GLY A 306 -5.99 25.07 24.50
C GLY A 306 -6.63 24.83 25.87
N MET A 307 -7.22 23.65 26.09
CA MET A 307 -7.92 23.23 27.31
C MET A 307 -7.01 22.50 28.30
N ALA A 308 -5.83 22.05 27.87
CA ALA A 308 -4.86 21.36 28.72
C ALA A 308 -3.43 21.84 28.48
N LYS A 309 -2.53 21.53 29.42
CA LYS A 309 -1.08 21.73 29.23
C LYS A 309 -0.53 20.65 28.30
N LYS A 310 0.48 21.01 27.51
CA LYS A 310 1.20 20.07 26.64
C LYS A 310 1.67 18.85 27.47
N PRO A 311 1.28 17.63 27.09
CA PRO A 311 1.73 16.42 27.77
C PRO A 311 3.25 16.24 27.61
N GLN A 312 3.85 15.60 28.61
CA GLN A 312 5.25 15.17 28.56
C GLN A 312 5.29 13.68 28.27
N PHE A 313 6.14 13.25 27.34
CA PHE A 313 6.20 11.86 26.90
C PHE A 313 7.41 11.14 27.48
N GLY A 314 7.28 9.82 27.60
CA GLY A 314 8.39 8.91 27.92
C GLY A 314 9.34 8.77 26.73
N LYS A 315 10.11 7.67 26.70
CA LYS A 315 11.03 7.40 25.59
C LYS A 315 10.33 7.39 24.23
N TRP A 316 9.12 6.82 24.22
CA TRP A 316 8.23 6.74 23.08
C TRP A 316 6.92 7.46 23.38
N ALA A 317 6.50 8.34 22.48
CA ALA A 317 5.17 8.93 22.50
C ALA A 317 4.11 7.95 21.94
N TYR A 318 2.83 8.20 22.21
CA TYR A 318 1.76 7.30 21.75
C TYR A 318 1.72 7.16 20.22
N TRP A 319 2.02 8.21 19.47
CA TRP A 319 2.02 8.15 18.01
C TRP A 319 3.21 7.34 17.49
N GLU A 320 4.39 7.44 18.10
CA GLU A 320 5.54 6.62 17.72
C GLU A 320 5.28 5.12 17.99
N LYS A 321 4.58 4.80 19.09
CA LYS A 321 4.15 3.43 19.39
C LYS A 321 3.10 2.96 18.39
N PHE A 322 2.17 3.83 18.00
CA PHE A 322 1.17 3.51 16.98
C PHE A 322 1.84 3.29 15.62
N ASP A 323 2.70 4.19 15.16
CA ASP A 323 3.48 4.07 13.92
C ASP A 323 4.25 2.74 13.89
N TYR A 324 4.96 2.42 14.97
CA TYR A 324 5.69 1.16 15.08
C TYR A 324 4.77 -0.06 14.98
N LEU A 325 3.66 -0.08 15.74
CA LEU A 325 2.74 -1.21 15.77
C LEU A 325 2.02 -1.39 14.43
N ALA A 326 1.57 -0.29 13.84
CA ALA A 326 0.91 -0.26 12.53
C ALA A 326 1.84 -0.82 11.45
N VAL A 327 3.09 -0.35 11.37
CA VAL A 327 4.07 -0.86 10.41
C VAL A 327 4.43 -2.32 10.71
N PHE A 328 4.60 -2.71 11.97
CA PHE A 328 4.97 -4.08 12.33
C PHE A 328 3.93 -5.11 11.86
N TRP A 329 2.64 -4.85 12.10
CA TRP A 329 1.57 -5.72 11.63
C TRP A 329 1.27 -5.55 10.15
N GLY A 330 1.32 -4.32 9.64
CA GLY A 330 1.11 -4.03 8.22
C GLY A 330 2.11 -4.77 7.33
N VAL A 331 3.40 -4.81 7.72
CA VAL A 331 4.44 -5.57 7.02
C VAL A 331 4.16 -7.08 7.00
N ALA A 332 3.61 -7.63 8.09
CA ALA A 332 3.21 -9.03 8.11
C ALA A 332 2.02 -9.30 7.17
N ILE A 333 1.01 -8.44 7.20
CA ILE A 333 -0.20 -8.56 6.37
C ILE A 333 0.14 -8.41 4.88
N ILE A 334 0.82 -7.33 4.49
CA ILE A 334 1.23 -7.08 3.11
C ILE A 334 2.26 -8.11 2.62
N GLY A 335 3.11 -8.61 3.52
CA GLY A 335 4.09 -9.66 3.22
C GLY A 335 3.43 -10.99 2.89
N VAL A 336 2.46 -11.44 3.69
CA VAL A 336 1.75 -12.71 3.45
C VAL A 336 0.84 -12.60 2.21
N SER A 337 0.10 -11.50 2.07
CA SER A 337 -0.73 -11.28 0.88
C SER A 337 0.14 -11.15 -0.38
N GLY A 338 1.28 -10.46 -0.31
CA GLY A 338 2.23 -10.32 -1.41
C GLY A 338 2.86 -11.63 -1.83
N LEU A 339 3.24 -12.49 -0.87
CA LEU A 339 3.73 -13.85 -1.16
C LEU A 339 2.66 -14.71 -1.82
N THR A 340 1.41 -14.57 -1.38
CA THR A 340 0.26 -15.26 -2.01
C THR A 340 0.08 -14.82 -3.47
N LEU A 341 0.24 -13.54 -3.77
CA LEU A 341 0.14 -12.99 -5.12
C LEU A 341 1.38 -13.28 -5.98
N TRP A 342 2.56 -13.43 -5.38
CA TRP A 342 3.79 -13.77 -6.10
C TRP A 342 3.81 -15.26 -6.47
N PHE A 343 3.33 -16.15 -5.57
CA PHE A 343 3.33 -17.60 -5.79
C PHE A 343 1.91 -18.20 -5.69
N PRO A 344 0.94 -17.75 -6.50
CA PRO A 344 -0.46 -18.12 -6.32
C PRO A 344 -0.72 -19.61 -6.52
N GLU A 345 -0.03 -20.25 -7.48
CA GLU A 345 -0.11 -21.69 -7.75
C GLU A 345 0.38 -22.52 -6.55
N PHE A 346 1.45 -22.08 -5.88
CA PHE A 346 1.96 -22.72 -4.67
C PHE A 346 0.95 -22.61 -3.51
N PHE A 347 0.47 -21.41 -3.22
CA PHE A 347 -0.43 -21.17 -2.08
C PHE A 347 -1.80 -21.84 -2.26
N THR A 348 -2.27 -21.99 -3.49
CA THR A 348 -3.55 -22.65 -3.78
C THR A 348 -3.52 -24.17 -3.65
N ASN A 349 -2.34 -24.78 -3.46
CA ASN A 349 -2.29 -26.17 -3.02
C ASN A 349 -2.94 -26.38 -1.64
N ILE A 350 -3.03 -25.32 -0.82
CA ILE A 350 -3.59 -25.37 0.55
C ILE A 350 -4.71 -24.35 0.79
N LEU A 351 -4.80 -23.30 -0.01
CA LEU A 351 -5.83 -22.25 0.09
C LEU A 351 -6.83 -22.35 -1.08
N PRO A 352 -8.12 -22.03 -0.86
CA PRO A 352 -9.10 -21.95 -1.93
C PRO A 352 -8.82 -20.75 -2.85
N GLY A 353 -9.27 -20.79 -4.11
CA GLY A 353 -8.99 -19.75 -5.10
C GLY A 353 -9.46 -18.34 -4.73
N TRP A 354 -10.59 -18.21 -4.02
CA TRP A 354 -11.06 -16.92 -3.51
C TRP A 354 -10.05 -16.26 -2.55
N ALA A 355 -9.13 -17.02 -1.94
CA ALA A 355 -8.07 -16.48 -1.12
C ALA A 355 -7.09 -15.60 -1.92
N ILE A 356 -6.95 -15.83 -3.23
CA ILE A 356 -6.18 -14.93 -4.11
C ILE A 356 -6.90 -13.58 -4.23
N ASN A 357 -8.23 -13.58 -4.41
CA ASN A 357 -9.02 -12.35 -4.41
C ASN A 357 -8.90 -11.61 -3.08
N ALA A 358 -8.98 -12.32 -1.95
CA ALA A 358 -8.80 -11.75 -0.62
C ALA A 358 -7.39 -11.15 -0.45
N ALA A 359 -6.34 -11.87 -0.87
CA ALA A 359 -4.97 -11.39 -0.84
C ALA A 359 -4.81 -10.11 -1.68
N HIS A 360 -5.41 -10.04 -2.88
CA HIS A 360 -5.38 -8.84 -3.71
C HIS A 360 -6.03 -7.63 -3.03
N ILE A 361 -7.22 -7.81 -2.45
CA ILE A 361 -7.92 -6.74 -1.70
C ILE A 361 -7.07 -6.28 -0.52
N ILE A 362 -6.63 -7.22 0.32
CA ILE A 362 -5.84 -6.91 1.52
C ILE A 362 -4.53 -6.21 1.14
N HIS A 363 -3.82 -6.72 0.13
CA HIS A 363 -2.56 -6.14 -0.30
C HIS A 363 -2.74 -4.71 -0.84
N SER A 364 -3.74 -4.50 -1.69
CA SER A 364 -4.02 -3.20 -2.32
C SER A 364 -4.49 -2.15 -1.30
N GLU A 365 -5.37 -2.52 -0.36
CA GLU A 365 -5.89 -1.59 0.65
C GLU A 365 -4.87 -1.33 1.77
N GLU A 366 -4.13 -2.34 2.22
CA GLU A 366 -3.05 -2.17 3.20
C GLU A 366 -1.93 -1.28 2.63
N ALA A 367 -1.56 -1.45 1.34
CA ALA A 367 -0.59 -0.59 0.69
C ALA A 367 -1.06 0.87 0.65
N LEU A 368 -2.35 1.13 0.38
CA LEU A 368 -2.92 2.48 0.40
C LEU A 368 -2.94 3.06 1.82
N LEU A 369 -3.32 2.27 2.82
CA LEU A 369 -3.29 2.68 4.22
C LEU A 369 -1.86 3.04 4.65
N ALA A 370 -0.88 2.17 4.38
CA ALA A 370 0.51 2.38 4.75
C ALA A 370 1.10 3.62 4.03
N THR A 371 0.93 3.74 2.71
CA THR A 371 1.44 4.89 1.95
C THR A 371 0.74 6.20 2.33
N GLY A 372 -0.59 6.19 2.44
CA GLY A 372 -1.38 7.33 2.88
C GLY A 372 -0.96 7.80 4.27
N PHE A 373 -0.85 6.88 5.24
CA PHE A 373 -0.45 7.21 6.60
C PHE A 373 0.98 7.73 6.67
N ILE A 374 1.94 7.07 6.00
CA ILE A 374 3.35 7.47 6.06
C ILE A 374 3.57 8.83 5.38
N PHE A 375 3.01 9.05 4.19
CA PHE A 375 3.26 10.29 3.46
C PHE A 375 2.48 11.49 4.01
N THR A 376 1.40 11.28 4.76
CA THR A 376 0.64 12.38 5.38
C THR A 376 1.01 12.57 6.86
N ILE A 377 0.77 11.55 7.69
CA ILE A 377 0.82 11.66 9.15
C ILE A 377 2.24 11.49 9.66
N HIS A 378 2.96 10.45 9.23
CA HIS A 378 4.34 10.24 9.67
C HIS A 378 5.27 11.36 9.20
N PHE A 379 5.20 11.73 7.91
CA PHE A 379 5.96 12.88 7.38
C PHE A 379 5.60 14.19 8.07
N PHE A 380 4.34 14.38 8.45
CA PHE A 380 3.94 15.53 9.26
C PHE A 380 4.61 15.51 10.64
N ASN A 381 4.46 14.40 11.37
CA ASN A 381 4.98 14.22 12.72
C ASN A 381 6.50 14.38 12.80
N GLU A 382 7.23 13.96 11.77
CA GLU A 382 8.69 13.96 11.79
C GLU A 382 9.28 15.18 11.06
N HIS A 383 8.75 15.59 9.91
CA HIS A 383 9.42 16.59 9.05
C HIS A 383 8.66 17.91 8.88
N LEU A 384 7.33 17.89 8.83
CA LEU A 384 6.55 19.08 8.45
C LEU A 384 6.00 19.87 9.65
N ARG A 385 6.05 19.30 10.86
CA ARG A 385 5.65 20.01 12.08
C ARG A 385 6.54 21.26 12.30
N PRO A 386 5.98 22.43 12.68
CA PRO A 386 6.75 23.66 12.82
C PRO A 386 7.95 23.59 13.77
N GLU A 387 7.92 22.66 14.73
CA GLU A 387 8.99 22.45 15.71
C GLU A 387 10.23 21.76 15.13
N ASN A 388 10.04 20.89 14.12
CA ASN A 388 11.11 20.12 13.48
C ASN A 388 11.39 20.57 12.05
N PHE A 389 10.52 21.41 11.49
CA PHE A 389 10.66 21.90 10.12
C PHE A 389 12.04 22.56 9.92
N PRO A 390 12.74 22.25 8.82
CA PRO A 390 12.27 21.46 7.66
C PRO A 390 12.53 19.96 7.72
N PHE A 391 13.19 19.44 8.76
CA PHE A 391 13.68 18.06 8.78
C PHE A 391 14.12 17.59 10.18
N ASP A 392 13.46 16.57 10.75
CA ASP A 392 14.02 15.81 11.89
C ASP A 392 15.14 14.87 11.44
N GLU A 393 16.34 15.13 11.97
CA GLU A 393 17.56 14.38 11.67
C GLU A 393 17.88 13.28 12.67
N VAL A 394 17.06 13.07 13.71
CA VAL A 394 17.42 12.26 14.88
C VAL A 394 17.58 10.79 14.50
N ILE A 395 16.72 10.24 13.63
CA ILE A 395 16.89 8.87 13.12
C ILE A 395 18.14 8.73 12.24
N PHE A 396 18.56 9.79 11.56
CA PHE A 396 19.74 9.71 10.69
C PHE A 396 21.05 9.95 11.43
N THR A 397 21.04 10.81 12.45
CA THR A 397 22.23 11.14 13.26
C THR A 397 22.37 10.25 14.49
N GLY A 398 21.27 9.64 14.94
CA GLY A 398 21.18 8.79 16.14
C GLY A 398 21.11 9.55 17.45
N SER A 399 21.09 10.88 17.44
CA SER A 399 21.11 11.71 18.64
C SER A 399 20.20 12.92 18.52
N MET A 400 19.78 13.47 19.65
CA MET A 400 18.96 14.69 19.74
C MET A 400 19.60 15.75 20.64
N SER A 401 19.22 17.02 20.48
CA SER A 401 19.68 18.10 21.38
C SER A 401 19.04 18.00 22.76
N GLU A 402 19.71 18.56 23.77
CA GLU A 402 19.16 18.64 25.13
C GLU A 402 17.81 19.37 25.19
N HIS A 403 17.69 20.47 24.45
CA HIS A 403 16.44 21.23 24.37
C HIS A 403 15.30 20.37 23.81
N TYR A 404 15.55 19.59 22.77
CA TYR A 404 14.54 18.70 22.19
C TYR A 404 14.17 17.57 23.16
N LEU A 405 15.16 16.98 23.83
CA LEU A 405 14.96 15.92 24.82
C LEU A 405 14.08 16.39 25.99
N THR A 406 14.35 17.57 26.52
CA THR A 406 13.61 18.13 27.67
C THR A 406 12.20 18.57 27.30
N GLU A 407 12.00 19.13 26.11
CA GLU A 407 10.69 19.64 25.69
C GLU A 407 9.73 18.53 25.26
N GLU A 408 10.20 17.58 24.46
CA GLU A 408 9.37 16.54 23.84
C GLU A 408 9.36 15.22 24.62
N ARG A 409 10.40 14.97 25.43
CA ARG A 409 10.64 13.69 26.10
C ARG A 409 11.00 13.89 27.57
N GLY A 410 10.38 14.88 28.24
CA GLY A 410 10.72 15.25 29.61
C GLY A 410 10.59 14.12 30.62
N LYS A 411 9.59 13.23 30.51
CA LYS A 411 9.49 12.05 31.40
C LYS A 411 10.69 11.11 31.22
N TRP A 412 11.20 10.97 29.99
CA TRP A 412 12.38 10.15 29.72
C TRP A 412 13.67 10.80 30.22
N TYR A 413 13.78 12.12 30.08
CA TYR A 413 14.93 12.87 30.60
C TYR A 413 15.06 12.73 32.12
N GLU A 414 13.95 12.89 32.86
CA GLU A 414 13.95 12.71 34.31
C GLU A 414 14.27 11.27 34.71
N GLN A 415 13.70 10.28 34.00
CA GLN A 415 14.06 8.87 34.19
C GLN A 415 15.57 8.63 34.00
N LEU A 416 16.19 9.20 32.96
CA LEU A 416 17.62 9.03 32.69
C LEU A 416 18.50 9.69 33.76
N LYS A 417 18.04 10.78 34.37
CA LYS A 417 18.70 11.42 35.51
C LYS A 417 18.60 10.57 36.77
N GLU A 418 17.40 10.10 37.10
CA GLU A 418 17.15 9.21 38.24
C GLU A 418 17.99 7.93 38.16
N GLU A 419 18.14 7.38 36.95
CA GLU A 419 18.94 6.18 36.71
C GLU A 419 20.46 6.43 36.59
N GLY A 420 20.91 7.69 36.66
CA GLY A 420 22.34 8.05 36.51
C GLY A 420 22.92 7.70 35.13
N LYS A 421 22.09 7.68 34.08
CA LYS A 421 22.46 7.29 32.71
C LYS A 421 22.65 8.47 31.76
N ILE A 422 22.21 9.67 32.14
CA ILE A 422 22.20 10.84 31.27
C ILE A 422 23.61 11.18 30.71
N ASP A 423 24.64 11.11 31.55
CA ASP A 423 26.02 11.40 31.13
C ASP A 423 26.61 10.32 30.22
N LYS A 424 26.15 9.06 30.34
CA LYS A 424 26.64 7.94 29.54
C LYS A 424 26.19 8.01 28.08
N ILE A 425 25.08 8.70 27.81
CA ILE A 425 24.51 8.83 26.48
C ILE A 425 24.83 10.19 25.84
N LYS A 426 25.61 11.03 26.51
CA LYS A 426 26.02 12.35 26.05
C LYS A 426 27.08 12.24 24.96
N VAL A 427 26.86 12.92 23.84
CA VAL A 427 27.74 12.89 22.66
C VAL A 427 27.92 14.28 22.05
N PRO A 428 29.09 14.56 21.44
CA PRO A 428 29.29 15.80 20.70
C PRO A 428 28.44 15.82 19.42
N PRO A 429 28.15 17.02 18.88
CA PRO A 429 27.43 17.14 17.62
C PRO A 429 28.22 16.54 16.45
N MET A 430 27.49 15.96 15.50
CA MET A 430 28.06 15.42 14.27
C MET A 430 28.70 16.55 13.43
N ARG A 431 29.86 16.27 12.83
CA ARG A 431 30.55 17.20 11.93
C ARG A 431 29.65 17.58 10.76
N LEU A 432 29.70 18.86 10.35
CA LEU A 432 28.82 19.40 9.30
C LEU A 432 28.92 18.61 7.97
N LEU A 433 30.13 18.25 7.55
CA LEU A 433 30.37 17.50 6.32
C LEU A 433 29.66 16.13 6.30
N LEU A 434 29.48 15.49 7.46
CA LEU A 434 28.78 14.22 7.57
C LEU A 434 27.25 14.39 7.60
N ARG A 435 26.75 15.59 7.88
CA ARG A 435 25.31 15.90 7.88
C ARG A 435 24.77 16.19 6.49
N ILE A 436 25.57 16.77 5.60
CA ILE A 436 25.15 17.09 4.21
C ILE A 436 24.50 15.90 3.48
N PRO A 437 25.14 14.71 3.39
CA PRO A 437 24.53 13.59 2.68
C PRO A 437 23.24 13.09 3.35
N ILE A 438 23.13 13.20 4.69
CA ILE A 438 21.90 12.86 5.43
C ILE A 438 20.74 13.76 4.99
N TYR A 439 20.97 15.07 4.89
CA TYR A 439 19.95 16.01 4.45
C TYR A 439 19.56 15.76 2.98
N ILE A 440 20.54 15.52 2.09
CA ILE A 440 20.25 15.22 0.68
C ILE A 440 19.37 13.97 0.57
N PHE A 441 19.76 12.88 1.25
CA PHE A 441 18.99 11.63 1.25
C PHE A 441 17.59 11.83 1.85
N GLY A 442 17.51 12.44 3.04
CA GLY A 442 16.25 12.63 3.75
C GLY A 442 15.27 13.53 3.02
N PHE A 443 15.72 14.67 2.48
CA PHE A 443 14.87 15.52 1.63
C PHE A 443 14.50 14.85 0.31
N GLY A 444 15.42 14.09 -0.29
CA GLY A 444 15.12 13.30 -1.48
C GLY A 444 13.98 12.30 -1.23
N ALA A 445 14.07 11.53 -0.15
CA ALA A 445 13.03 10.59 0.27
C ALA A 445 11.69 11.29 0.57
N LEU A 446 11.73 12.44 1.25
CA LEU A 446 10.55 13.26 1.52
C LEU A 446 9.88 13.73 0.22
N LEU A 447 10.65 14.29 -0.72
CA LEU A 447 10.13 14.77 -2.00
C LEU A 447 9.53 13.64 -2.84
N VAL A 448 10.18 12.47 -2.88
CA VAL A 448 9.63 11.28 -3.56
C VAL A 448 8.31 10.87 -2.92
N GLY A 449 8.24 10.77 -1.58
CA GLY A 449 7.00 10.41 -0.90
C GLY A 449 5.88 11.44 -1.11
N LEU A 450 6.18 12.74 -1.14
CA LEU A 450 5.20 13.79 -1.46
C LEU A 450 4.72 13.72 -2.92
N ALA A 451 5.59 13.38 -3.86
CA ALA A 451 5.21 13.15 -5.26
C ALA A 451 4.29 11.92 -5.38
N LEU A 452 4.58 10.84 -4.65
CA LEU A 452 3.72 9.65 -4.58
C LEU A 452 2.38 9.94 -3.89
N LEU A 453 2.36 10.80 -2.87
CA LEU A 453 1.12 11.28 -2.27
C LEU A 453 0.27 12.06 -3.28
N ALA A 454 0.88 12.90 -4.12
CA ALA A 454 0.17 13.58 -5.19
C ALA A 454 -0.43 12.57 -6.19
N LEU A 455 0.29 11.50 -6.53
CA LEU A 455 -0.25 10.40 -7.34
C LEU A 455 -1.46 9.74 -6.67
N ILE A 456 -1.41 9.47 -5.35
CA ILE A 456 -2.55 8.92 -4.60
C ILE A 456 -3.75 9.86 -4.71
N VAL A 457 -3.57 11.16 -4.48
CA VAL A 457 -4.65 12.15 -4.57
C VAL A 457 -5.22 12.23 -5.98
N ILE A 458 -4.37 12.32 -7.01
CA ILE A 458 -4.80 12.36 -8.40
C ILE A 458 -5.56 11.08 -8.77
N GLY A 459 -5.00 9.92 -8.43
CA GLY A 459 -5.60 8.62 -8.71
C GLY A 459 -6.86 8.32 -7.92
N THR A 460 -7.09 8.97 -6.77
CA THR A 460 -8.32 8.77 -5.98
C THR A 460 -9.46 9.68 -6.43
N PHE A 461 -9.16 10.93 -6.82
CA PHE A 461 -10.18 11.95 -7.07
C PHE A 461 -10.37 12.30 -8.55
N PHE A 462 -9.48 11.86 -9.44
CA PHE A 462 -9.47 12.23 -10.86
C PHE A 462 -9.31 11.03 -11.81
N SER A 463 -9.56 9.82 -11.33
CA SER A 463 -9.52 8.56 -12.10
C SER A 463 -10.89 8.15 -12.62
#